data_AF-A0A561ERV3-F1
#
_entry.id   AF-A0A561ERV3-F1
#
_cell.length_a   1.000
_cell.length_b   1.000
_cell.length_c   1.000
_cell.angle_alpha   90.00
_cell.angle_beta   90.00
_cell.angle_gamma   90.00
#
_symmetry.space_group_name_H-M   'P 1'
#
loop_
_entity.id
_entity.type
_entity.pdbx_description
1 polymer ?
#
loop_
_entity_poly.entity_id
_entity_poly.type
_entity_poly.pdbx_seq_one_letter_code
_entity_poly.pdbx_strand_id
1 'polypeptide(L)'
;MSRKRTTGGKHRRMCQWSGCQRYANLRDLDTGKDFCLTCAVAMLHAADDPITNFREFDGSTAYADELRKRPILGLFGWPGTIPPDDAGR
;
A
#
# COMPACT_ATOMS: atom_id res chain seq x y z
N MET A 1 -26.17 -27.96 7.52
CA MET A 1 -25.38 -27.65 6.31
C MET A 1 -24.72 -26.28 6.47
N SER A 2 -23.55 -26.23 7.10
CA SER A 2 -22.82 -24.97 7.34
C SER A 2 -22.17 -24.49 6.04
N ARG A 3 -22.71 -23.41 5.46
CA ARG A 3 -22.10 -22.78 4.28
C ARG A 3 -20.81 -22.09 4.71
N LYS A 4 -19.67 -22.75 4.45
CA LYS A 4 -18.35 -22.10 4.45
C LYS A 4 -18.44 -20.93 3.47
N ARG A 5 -18.44 -19.69 3.97
CA ARG A 5 -18.23 -18.51 3.15
C ARG A 5 -16.87 -18.67 2.48
N THR A 6 -16.88 -18.93 1.18
CA THR A 6 -15.70 -18.89 0.33
C THR A 6 -15.18 -17.45 0.32
N THR A 7 -14.26 -17.16 1.24
CA THR A 7 -13.39 -15.98 1.20
C THR A 7 -12.47 -16.14 -0.01
N GLY A 8 -12.96 -15.74 -1.18
CA GLY A 8 -12.25 -15.97 -2.45
C GLY A 8 -13.05 -15.52 -3.66
N GLY A 9 -13.87 -14.47 -3.52
CA GLY A 9 -14.45 -13.80 -4.66
C GLY A 9 -13.39 -12.94 -5.31
N LYS A 10 -12.65 -13.49 -6.28
CA LYS A 10 -11.68 -12.78 -7.13
C LYS A 10 -12.16 -11.35 -7.39
N HIS A 11 -11.48 -10.36 -6.81
CA HIS A 11 -11.85 -8.96 -6.94
C HIS A 11 -11.56 -8.51 -8.38
N ARG A 12 -12.48 -8.77 -9.32
CA ARG A 12 -12.39 -8.38 -10.74
C ARG A 12 -12.65 -6.88 -10.96
N ARG A 13 -12.20 -6.02 -10.05
CA ARG A 13 -12.31 -4.57 -10.25
C ARG A 13 -11.11 -4.14 -11.07
N MET A 14 -11.36 -3.38 -12.12
CA MET A 14 -10.28 -2.80 -12.91
C MET A 14 -9.74 -1.58 -12.18
N CYS A 15 -8.44 -1.34 -12.31
CA CYS A 15 -7.81 -0.10 -11.88
C CYS A 15 -8.56 1.08 -12.52
N GLN A 16 -9.01 2.03 -11.70
CA GLN A 16 -9.73 3.21 -12.17
C GLN A 16 -8.78 4.34 -12.60
N TRP A 17 -7.46 4.08 -12.61
CA TRP A 17 -6.49 5.00 -13.18
C TRP A 17 -6.64 5.05 -14.71
N SER A 18 -6.76 6.26 -15.26
CA SER A 18 -6.93 6.48 -16.69
C SER A 18 -5.87 5.74 -17.52
N GLY A 19 -6.30 4.86 -18.41
CA GLY A 19 -5.42 4.07 -19.28
C GLY A 19 -4.84 2.79 -18.65
N CYS A 20 -5.15 2.49 -17.39
CA CYS A 20 -4.69 1.25 -16.76
C CYS A 20 -5.71 0.11 -16.94
N GLN A 21 -5.34 -0.93 -17.67
CA GLN A 21 -6.19 -2.13 -17.87
C GLN A 21 -5.86 -3.27 -16.89
N ARG A 22 -5.17 -2.98 -15.78
CA ARG A 22 -4.79 -3.98 -14.77
C ARG A 22 -5.91 -4.16 -13.74
N TYR A 23 -5.96 -5.31 -13.11
CA TYR A 23 -6.81 -5.53 -11.95
C TYR A 23 -6.35 -4.68 -10.77
N ALA A 24 -7.30 -4.17 -10.01
CA ALA A 24 -7.05 -3.42 -8.80
C ALA A 24 -6.64 -4.37 -7.66
N ASN A 25 -5.60 -3.99 -6.93
CA ASN A 25 -5.08 -4.75 -5.79
C ASN A 25 -5.49 -4.11 -4.47
N LEU A 26 -5.73 -2.80 -4.48
CA LEU A 26 -6.18 -2.04 -3.33
C LEU A 26 -7.32 -1.10 -3.70
N ARG A 27 -8.08 -0.73 -2.68
CA ARG A 27 -9.07 0.34 -2.72
C ARG A 27 -8.64 1.46 -1.81
N ASP A 28 -8.56 2.66 -2.33
CA ASP A 28 -8.49 3.86 -1.54
C ASP A 28 -9.84 4.07 -0.83
N LEU A 29 -9.82 4.13 0.49
CA LEU A 29 -11.02 4.29 1.31
C LEU A 29 -11.44 5.76 1.43
N ASP A 30 -10.53 6.71 1.21
CA ASP A 30 -10.84 8.13 1.26
C ASP A 30 -11.62 8.55 0.01
N THR A 31 -11.14 8.19 -1.17
CA THR A 31 -11.84 8.50 -2.44
C THR A 31 -12.80 7.40 -2.88
N GLY A 32 -12.72 6.21 -2.27
CA GLY A 32 -13.49 5.04 -2.66
C GLY A 32 -13.06 4.40 -3.98
N LYS A 33 -11.94 4.83 -4.57
CA LYS A 33 -11.43 4.38 -5.88
C LYS A 33 -10.56 3.13 -5.80
N ASP A 34 -10.63 2.31 -6.83
CA ASP A 34 -9.88 1.05 -6.91
C ASP A 34 -8.61 1.22 -7.78
N PHE A 35 -7.44 0.86 -7.24
CA PHE A 35 -6.15 1.02 -7.90
C PHE A 35 -5.32 -0.27 -7.96
N CYS A 36 -4.58 -0.46 -9.05
CA CYS A 36 -3.55 -1.49 -9.11
C CYS A 36 -2.30 -1.04 -8.36
N LEU A 37 -1.50 -2.00 -7.88
CA LEU A 37 -0.29 -1.72 -7.13
C LEU A 37 0.65 -0.76 -7.87
N THR A 38 0.84 -0.95 -9.18
CA THR A 38 1.73 -0.08 -9.96
C THR A 38 1.24 1.37 -10.02
N CYS A 39 -0.07 1.60 -10.20
CA CYS A 39 -0.62 2.96 -10.22
C CYS A 39 -0.58 3.60 -8.83
N ALA A 40 -0.87 2.84 -7.78
CA ALA A 40 -0.78 3.33 -6.41
C ALA A 40 0.65 3.65 -5.99
N VAL A 41 1.62 2.83 -6.39
CA VAL A 41 3.06 3.10 -6.22
C VAL A 41 3.50 4.28 -7.08
N ALA A 42 2.98 4.42 -8.29
CA ALA A 42 3.24 5.61 -9.11
C ALA A 42 2.72 6.89 -8.43
N MET A 43 1.50 6.88 -7.87
CA MET A 43 0.97 7.99 -7.07
C MET A 43 1.83 8.29 -5.86
N LEU A 44 2.26 7.22 -5.17
CA LEU A 44 3.19 7.31 -4.07
C LEU A 44 4.42 8.11 -4.51
N HIS A 45 5.11 7.73 -5.60
CA HIS A 45 6.32 8.42 -6.07
C HIS A 45 6.10 9.77 -6.75
N ALA A 46 4.95 9.99 -7.40
CA ALA A 46 4.71 11.13 -8.28
C ALA A 46 4.02 12.33 -7.59
N ALA A 47 3.41 12.16 -6.41
CA ALA A 47 2.59 13.22 -5.81
C ALA A 47 2.70 13.34 -4.28
N ASP A 48 2.40 14.55 -3.79
CA ASP A 48 2.23 14.97 -2.38
C ASP A 48 1.10 14.23 -1.62
N ASP A 49 0.23 13.48 -2.32
CA ASP A 49 -0.96 12.84 -1.75
C ASP A 49 -0.93 11.31 -1.96
N PRO A 50 -0.11 10.60 -1.18
CA PRO A 50 -0.10 9.14 -1.22
C PRO A 50 -1.38 8.57 -0.63
N ILE A 51 -1.83 7.41 -1.12
CA ILE A 51 -2.99 6.73 -0.55
C ILE A 51 -2.59 6.19 0.83
N THR A 52 -2.98 6.88 1.90
CA THR A 52 -2.65 6.46 3.28
C THR A 52 -3.73 5.58 3.88
N ASN A 53 -4.98 5.73 3.45
CA ASN A 53 -6.12 4.96 3.92
C ASN A 53 -6.62 4.03 2.81
N PHE A 54 -6.19 2.77 2.84
CA PHE A 54 -6.55 1.79 1.82
C PHE A 54 -6.91 0.43 2.40
N ARG A 55 -7.60 -0.36 1.56
CA ARG A 55 -7.89 -1.77 1.81
C ARG A 55 -7.36 -2.61 0.67
N GLU A 56 -6.44 -3.52 0.97
CA GLU A 56 -5.98 -4.53 0.01
C GLU A 56 -7.00 -5.67 -0.10
N PHE A 57 -7.25 -6.13 -1.33
CA PHE A 57 -8.34 -7.06 -1.62
C PHE A 57 -7.98 -8.52 -1.35
N ASP A 58 -6.76 -8.94 -1.69
CA ASP A 58 -6.31 -10.33 -1.57
C ASP A 58 -5.60 -10.63 -0.24
N GLY A 59 -5.66 -9.72 0.73
CA GLY A 59 -4.80 -9.78 1.92
C GLY A 59 -3.31 -9.59 1.59
N SER A 60 -3.02 -9.13 0.37
CA SER A 60 -1.71 -8.58 0.00
C SER A 60 -1.32 -7.47 0.99
N THR A 61 -0.02 -7.33 1.22
CA THR A 61 0.59 -6.21 1.94
C THR A 61 1.57 -5.44 1.07
N ALA A 62 1.57 -5.66 -0.25
CA ALA A 62 2.58 -5.13 -1.16
C ALA A 62 2.57 -3.60 -1.19
N TYR A 63 1.39 -2.98 -1.16
CA TYR A 63 1.31 -1.51 -1.13
C TYR A 63 1.71 -0.94 0.23
N ALA A 64 1.26 -1.58 1.32
CA ALA A 64 1.69 -1.24 2.66
C ALA A 64 3.21 -1.36 2.85
N ASP A 65 3.83 -2.37 2.24
CA ASP A 65 5.27 -2.59 2.25
C ASP A 65 6.00 -1.47 1.49
N GLU A 66 5.54 -1.07 0.30
CA GLU A 66 6.13 0.07 -0.41
C GLU A 66 5.94 1.41 0.31
N LEU A 67 4.82 1.61 0.99
CA LEU A 67 4.61 2.75 1.88
C LEU A 67 5.61 2.77 3.03
N ARG A 68 5.94 1.61 3.61
CA ARG A 68 6.95 1.49 4.68
C ARG A 68 8.38 1.65 4.16
N LYS A 69 8.66 1.17 2.95
CA LYS A 69 9.98 1.31 2.31
C LYS A 69 10.28 2.74 1.90
N ARG A 70 9.27 3.59 1.76
CA ARG A 70 9.53 5.02 1.68
C ARG A 70 10.16 5.48 3.00
N PRO A 71 11.41 5.98 2.99
CA PRO A 71 11.79 6.93 4.02
C PRO A 71 10.81 8.08 3.88
N ILE A 72 10.12 8.46 4.96
CA ILE A 72 9.33 9.67 5.00
C ILE A 72 10.28 10.80 4.61
N LEU A 73 10.23 11.23 3.34
CA LEU A 73 11.11 12.26 2.75
C LEU A 73 10.78 13.67 3.30
N GLY A 74 10.19 13.75 4.49
CA GLY A 74 9.86 14.98 5.20
C GLY A 74 9.98 14.89 6.74
N LEU A 75 10.48 13.80 7.33
CA LEU A 75 10.54 13.67 8.80
C LEU A 75 11.74 12.86 9.35
N PHE A 76 12.84 12.80 8.60
CA PHE A 76 14.17 12.54 9.14
C PHE A 76 15.11 13.61 8.56
N GLY A 77 15.60 14.60 9.31
CA GLY A 77 15.90 14.51 10.73
C GLY A 77 16.92 13.41 11.00
N TRP A 78 18.02 13.37 10.24
CA TRP A 78 19.28 12.94 10.84
C TRP A 78 19.54 13.83 12.07
N PRO A 79 19.94 13.29 13.25
CA PRO A 79 20.73 12.09 13.48
C PRO A 79 20.01 11.06 14.36
N GLY A 80 20.05 9.79 13.96
CA GLY A 80 19.38 8.73 14.72
C GLY A 80 19.78 7.34 14.27
N THR A 81 20.99 7.16 13.76
CA THR A 81 21.69 5.89 13.92
C THR A 81 21.88 5.72 15.42
N ILE A 82 20.94 5.05 16.09
CA ILE A 82 21.23 4.38 17.35
C ILE A 82 22.18 3.25 16.93
N PRO A 83 23.50 3.33 17.19
CA PRO A 83 24.30 2.12 17.15
C PRO A 83 23.65 1.14 18.14
N PRO A 84 23.53 -0.15 17.82
CA PRO A 84 23.15 -1.12 18.84
C PRO A 84 24.10 -0.92 20.03
N ASP A 85 23.48 -0.69 21.18
CA ASP A 85 24.11 -0.64 22.48
C ASP A 85 24.93 -1.93 22.67
N ASP A 86 26.23 -1.84 22.44
CA ASP A 86 27.22 -2.78 22.95
C ASP A 86 27.98 -2.06 24.09
N ALA A 87 27.22 -1.60 25.08
CA ALA A 87 27.74 -1.33 26.41
C ALA A 87 27.89 -2.69 27.10
N GLY A 88 29.02 -3.37 26.85
CA GLY A 88 29.12 -4.78 27.23
C GLY A 88 30.49 -5.43 27.37
N ARG A 89 31.63 -4.72 27.37
CA ARG A 89 32.86 -5.21 28.03
C ARG A 89 33.96 -4.16 28.20
#